data_AF-W4IMB8-F1
#
_entry.id   AF-W4IMB8-F1
#
_cell.length_a   1.000
_cell.length_b   1.000
_cell.length_c   1.000
_cell.angle_alpha   90.00
_cell.angle_beta   90.00
_cell.angle_gamma   90.00
#
_symmetry.space_group_name_H-M   'P 1'
#
loop_
_entity.id
_entity.type
_entity.pdbx_description
1 polymer ?
#
loop_
_entity_poly.entity_id
_entity_poly.type
_entity_poly.pdbx_seq_one_letter_code
_entity_poly.pdbx_strand_id
1 'polypeptide(L)'
;MEKKIKRKDDSKSIKPSNIEKNHMDNYINYTLKKGYKENKDVYKNDMIDLQMTQLIEHLYGLKMKLQKEKKKEKYISRDNFPNEKKKYMSIKKKRSETDEKNNYNKLIIPKSNQNMKYVPELLRAIDIYKNKHTEEQKNRMDTEEKYEQMVRNLKKKHISEINEIKNNILEDVNLLIQKYRTISLKLLNITNKKELEKKKITEICVSACKQFEDDVKDKAKISMEEYKSHIMYSVNKIKEEKHNLEKKMRYMQKQHEEEKKILEDEKETILLKHKIKEEKTLNEKIQSERFLEKRNIINDLYSKVDVQIKNYEENIIRVFLDILTKHDIKMDAKELSSYIKNAMYNYYKDEQIDKSRQNGGKREEDQINYAFTCTNN
;
A
#
# COMPACT_ATOMS: atom_id res chain seq x y z
N MET A 1 -28.35 17.70 49.47
CA MET A 1 -28.87 16.45 48.89
C MET A 1 -27.71 15.66 48.32
N GLU A 2 -27.23 14.67 49.08
CA GLU A 2 -26.22 13.73 48.63
C GLU A 2 -26.79 12.79 47.57
N LYS A 3 -26.10 12.63 46.45
CA LYS A 3 -26.27 11.44 45.59
C LYS A 3 -24.92 10.78 45.39
N LYS A 4 -24.70 9.74 46.19
CA LYS A 4 -23.70 8.69 45.99
C LYS A 4 -23.91 8.06 44.62
N ILE A 5 -22.90 8.10 43.76
CA ILE A 5 -22.82 7.20 42.60
C ILE A 5 -21.66 6.24 42.85
N LYS A 6 -22.06 4.98 43.03
CA LYS A 6 -21.20 3.83 43.27
C LYS A 6 -20.28 3.60 42.08
N ARG A 7 -18.99 3.41 42.38
CA ARG A 7 -18.04 2.73 41.51
C ARG A 7 -18.51 1.28 41.34
N LYS A 8 -18.60 0.81 40.10
CA LYS A 8 -18.55 -0.62 39.78
C LYS A 8 -17.29 -0.83 38.96
N ASP A 9 -16.32 -1.49 39.59
CA ASP A 9 -15.28 -2.24 38.91
C ASP A 9 -15.95 -3.36 38.12
N ASP A 10 -15.89 -3.28 36.80
CA ASP A 10 -16.06 -4.43 35.91
C ASP A 10 -14.76 -4.59 35.12
N SER A 11 -13.76 -5.17 35.79
CA SER A 11 -12.60 -5.78 35.15
C SER A 11 -13.06 -6.96 34.29
N LYS A 12 -13.50 -6.67 33.06
CA LYS A 12 -13.57 -7.66 31.98
C LYS A 12 -12.27 -7.59 31.19
N SER A 13 -11.50 -8.67 31.28
CA SER A 13 -10.36 -8.92 30.41
C SER A 13 -10.82 -8.90 28.95
N ILE A 14 -10.55 -7.80 28.25
CA ILE A 14 -10.66 -7.76 26.79
C ILE A 14 -9.37 -8.42 26.28
N LYS A 15 -9.50 -9.68 25.87
CA LYS A 15 -8.49 -10.34 25.02
C LYS A 15 -8.19 -9.40 23.85
N PRO A 16 -6.92 -9.16 23.47
CA PRO A 16 -6.63 -8.44 22.24
C PRO A 16 -7.06 -9.34 21.09
N SER A 17 -8.26 -9.12 20.56
CA SER A 17 -8.66 -9.74 19.30
C SER A 17 -7.76 -9.15 18.23
N ASN A 18 -6.83 -9.95 17.72
CA ASN A 18 -6.17 -9.73 16.44
C ASN A 18 -7.23 -9.43 15.37
N ILE A 19 -7.50 -8.15 15.18
CA ILE A 19 -8.22 -7.62 14.03
C ILE A 19 -7.30 -6.52 13.49
N GLU A 20 -6.08 -6.91 13.11
CA GLU A 20 -5.44 -6.30 11.95
C GLU A 20 -6.31 -6.65 10.75
N LYS A 21 -7.44 -5.95 10.62
CA LYS A 21 -8.14 -5.87 9.34
C LYS A 21 -7.23 -5.04 8.45
N ASN A 22 -6.48 -5.72 7.59
CA ASN A 22 -5.78 -5.13 6.46
C ASN A 22 -6.73 -4.16 5.74
N HIS A 23 -6.57 -2.85 6.01
CA HIS A 23 -7.39 -1.82 5.39
C HIS A 23 -7.13 -1.74 3.88
N MET A 24 -5.97 -2.24 3.42
CA MET A 24 -5.65 -2.47 2.01
C MET A 24 -6.52 -3.56 1.35
N ASP A 25 -6.78 -4.67 2.04
CA ASP A 25 -7.57 -5.78 1.48
C ASP A 25 -9.05 -5.39 1.27
N ASN A 26 -9.54 -4.44 2.08
CA ASN A 26 -10.88 -3.88 1.91
C ASN A 26 -10.97 -2.90 0.72
N TYR A 27 -9.91 -2.17 0.39
CA TYR A 27 -9.89 -1.25 -0.76
C TYR A 27 -9.92 -2.04 -2.09
N ILE A 28 -9.17 -3.13 -2.16
CA ILE A 28 -9.09 -4.04 -3.31
C ILE A 28 -10.42 -4.79 -3.50
N ASN A 29 -11.05 -5.28 -2.42
CA ASN A 29 -12.32 -5.98 -2.52
C ASN A 29 -13.51 -5.08 -2.92
N TYR A 30 -13.52 -3.81 -2.51
CA TYR A 30 -14.60 -2.88 -2.87
C TYR A 30 -14.52 -2.41 -4.34
N THR A 31 -13.33 -2.35 -4.92
CA THR A 31 -13.12 -1.92 -6.32
C THR A 31 -13.34 -3.07 -7.31
N LEU A 32 -12.93 -4.31 -6.97
CA LEU A 32 -13.05 -5.47 -7.87
C LEU A 32 -14.48 -6.03 -7.97
N LYS A 33 -15.30 -5.99 -6.91
CA LYS A 33 -16.65 -6.59 -6.93
C LYS A 33 -17.70 -5.83 -7.75
N LYS A 34 -17.45 -4.58 -8.14
CA LYS A 34 -18.43 -3.74 -8.87
C LYS A 34 -18.19 -3.64 -10.38
N GLY A 35 -17.07 -4.17 -10.90
CA GLY A 35 -16.61 -3.93 -12.27
C GLY A 35 -16.83 -5.05 -13.30
N TYR A 36 -17.07 -6.30 -12.88
CA TYR A 36 -17.20 -7.41 -13.84
C TYR A 36 -18.66 -7.65 -14.22
N LYS A 37 -19.13 -6.92 -15.24
CA LYS A 37 -20.14 -7.44 -16.17
C LYS A 37 -19.43 -7.84 -17.45
N GLU A 38 -19.40 -9.13 -17.73
CA GLU A 38 -18.88 -9.69 -18.98
C GLU A 38 -19.56 -9.01 -20.18
N ASN A 39 -18.75 -8.29 -20.97
CA ASN A 39 -19.22 -7.66 -22.20
C ASN A 39 -19.49 -8.75 -23.25
N LYS A 40 -20.76 -8.92 -23.60
CA LYS A 40 -21.25 -9.75 -24.71
C LYS A 40 -20.85 -9.23 -26.11
N ASP A 41 -20.06 -8.16 -26.19
CA ASP A 41 -19.76 -7.47 -27.45
C ASP A 41 -18.52 -8.00 -28.19
N VAL A 42 -17.72 -8.88 -27.57
CA VAL A 42 -16.55 -9.50 -28.24
C VAL A 42 -17.00 -10.35 -29.44
N TYR A 43 -18.09 -11.10 -29.30
CA TYR A 43 -18.62 -11.98 -30.37
C TYR A 43 -19.20 -11.24 -31.59
N LYS A 44 -19.57 -9.96 -31.46
CA LYS A 44 -20.13 -9.19 -32.59
C LYS A 44 -19.07 -8.69 -33.57
N ASN A 45 -17.87 -8.37 -33.08
CA ASN A 45 -16.78 -7.88 -33.94
C ASN A 45 -16.22 -9.01 -34.81
N ASP A 46 -16.06 -10.22 -34.25
CA ASP A 46 -15.58 -11.39 -35.00
C ASP A 46 -16.51 -11.78 -36.15
N MET A 47 -17.82 -11.58 -35.97
CA MET A 47 -18.83 -11.88 -36.99
C MET A 47 -18.84 -10.87 -38.14
N ILE A 48 -18.50 -9.60 -37.87
CA ILE A 48 -18.34 -8.55 -38.89
C ILE A 48 -17.06 -8.79 -39.70
N ASP A 49 -15.97 -9.20 -39.04
CA ASP A 49 -14.71 -9.51 -39.72
C ASP A 49 -14.83 -10.76 -40.61
N LEU A 50 -15.61 -11.77 -40.18
CA LEU A 50 -15.92 -12.93 -41.01
C LEU A 50 -16.72 -12.54 -42.26
N GLN A 51 -17.72 -11.67 -42.11
CA GLN A 51 -18.52 -11.17 -43.24
C GLN A 51 -17.71 -10.32 -44.21
N MET A 52 -16.79 -9.48 -43.71
CA MET A 52 -15.87 -8.71 -44.56
C MET A 52 -14.90 -9.61 -45.32
N THR A 53 -14.40 -10.67 -44.69
CA THR A 53 -13.49 -11.64 -45.33
C THR A 53 -14.20 -12.38 -46.46
N GLN A 54 -15.43 -12.85 -46.23
CA GLN A 54 -16.25 -13.51 -47.26
C GLN A 54 -16.57 -12.57 -48.44
N LEU A 55 -16.83 -11.28 -48.16
CA LEU A 55 -17.06 -10.29 -49.21
C LEU A 55 -15.80 -10.05 -50.06
N ILE A 56 -14.63 -9.97 -49.42
CA ILE A 56 -13.34 -9.79 -50.11
C ILE A 56 -13.07 -11.00 -51.02
N GLU A 57 -13.25 -12.24 -50.54
CA GLU A 57 -13.08 -13.44 -51.36
C GLU A 57 -14.04 -13.47 -52.56
N HIS A 58 -15.31 -13.12 -52.34
CA HIS A 58 -16.30 -13.07 -53.40
C HIS A 58 -15.95 -12.02 -54.48
N LEU A 59 -15.49 -10.83 -54.07
CA LEU A 59 -15.04 -9.78 -54.99
C LEU A 59 -13.79 -10.20 -55.78
N TYR A 60 -12.84 -10.91 -55.16
CA TYR A 60 -11.69 -11.48 -55.85
C TYR A 60 -12.10 -12.55 -56.87
N GLY A 61 -13.07 -13.41 -56.55
CA GLY A 61 -13.63 -14.39 -57.47
C GLY A 61 -14.29 -13.75 -58.69
N LEU A 62 -15.08 -12.69 -58.48
CA LEU A 62 -15.70 -11.89 -59.54
C LEU A 62 -14.67 -11.22 -60.44
N LYS A 63 -13.63 -10.62 -59.86
CA LYS A 63 -12.52 -10.00 -60.61
C LYS A 63 -11.84 -11.02 -61.54
N MET A 64 -11.60 -12.24 -61.07
CA MET A 64 -10.98 -13.30 -61.87
C MET A 64 -11.91 -13.80 -62.99
N LYS A 65 -13.22 -13.88 -62.76
CA LYS A 65 -14.21 -14.22 -63.79
C LYS A 65 -14.27 -13.15 -64.89
N LEU A 66 -14.37 -11.88 -64.51
CA LEU A 66 -14.33 -10.74 -65.46
C LEU A 66 -13.03 -10.69 -66.27
N GLN A 67 -11.91 -11.04 -65.66
CA GLN A 67 -10.61 -11.07 -66.34
C GLN A 67 -10.50 -12.23 -67.34
N LYS A 68 -11.18 -13.37 -67.08
CA LYS A 68 -11.31 -14.49 -68.02
C LYS A 68 -12.26 -14.13 -69.18
N GLU A 69 -13.34 -13.41 -68.92
CA GLU A 69 -14.27 -12.93 -69.96
C GLU A 69 -13.62 -11.88 -70.88
N LYS A 70 -12.91 -10.90 -70.31
CA LYS A 70 -12.11 -9.94 -71.11
C LYS A 70 -11.05 -10.60 -71.99
N LYS A 71 -10.50 -11.75 -71.58
CA LYS A 71 -9.57 -12.53 -72.41
C LYS A 71 -10.31 -13.22 -73.56
N LYS A 72 -11.50 -13.78 -73.33
CA LYS A 72 -12.33 -14.40 -74.39
C LYS A 72 -12.81 -13.37 -75.42
N GLU A 73 -13.19 -12.17 -74.98
CA GLU A 73 -13.67 -11.09 -75.84
C GLU A 73 -12.56 -10.54 -76.77
N LYS A 74 -11.30 -10.52 -76.32
CA LYS A 74 -10.14 -10.16 -77.15
C LYS A 74 -9.83 -11.16 -78.27
N TYR A 75 -10.21 -12.43 -78.12
CA TYR A 75 -10.06 -13.43 -79.19
C TYR A 75 -11.18 -13.33 -80.23
N ILE A 76 -12.41 -12.98 -79.82
CA ILE A 76 -13.55 -12.83 -80.75
C ILE A 76 -13.45 -11.52 -81.56
N SER A 77 -12.86 -10.46 -80.98
CA SER A 77 -12.74 -9.15 -81.64
C SER A 77 -11.64 -9.07 -82.71
N ARG A 78 -10.79 -10.10 -82.87
CA ARG A 78 -9.66 -10.07 -83.82
C ARG A 78 -9.99 -10.61 -85.21
N ASP A 79 -11.05 -11.40 -85.37
CA ASP A 79 -11.34 -12.12 -86.61
C ASP A 79 -12.39 -11.44 -87.52
N ASN A 80 -13.00 -10.30 -87.11
CA ASN A 80 -14.07 -9.65 -87.86
C ASN A 80 -13.81 -8.18 -88.25
N PHE A 81 -12.60 -7.85 -88.71
CA PHE A 81 -12.35 -6.59 -89.42
C PHE A 81 -11.60 -6.83 -90.74
N PRO A 82 -12.27 -6.87 -91.90
CA PRO A 82 -11.58 -6.65 -93.16
C PRO A 82 -11.25 -5.17 -93.27
N ASN A 83 -9.96 -4.90 -93.11
CA ASN A 83 -9.21 -3.72 -93.56
C ASN A 83 -9.95 -2.92 -94.66
N GLU A 84 -10.58 -1.79 -94.30
CA GLU A 84 -11.07 -0.80 -95.27
C GLU A 84 -9.86 -0.10 -95.91
N LYS A 85 -9.24 -0.76 -96.90
CA LYS A 85 -8.49 -0.07 -97.93
C LYS A 85 -9.50 0.77 -98.72
N LYS A 86 -9.42 2.09 -98.56
CA LYS A 86 -9.98 3.11 -99.46
C LYS A 86 -9.79 2.68 -100.94
N LYS A 87 -10.83 2.08 -101.53
CA LYS A 87 -11.01 2.01 -102.98
C LYS A 87 -11.91 3.19 -103.34
N TYR A 88 -11.28 4.28 -103.77
CA TYR A 88 -11.95 5.26 -104.60
C TYR A 88 -12.47 4.52 -105.84
N MET A 89 -13.79 4.32 -105.93
CA MET A 89 -14.45 3.95 -107.18
C MET A 89 -14.43 5.19 -108.07
N SER A 90 -13.33 5.37 -108.82
CA SER A 90 -13.29 6.29 -109.94
C SER A 90 -14.22 5.76 -111.02
N ILE A 91 -15.45 6.27 -111.04
CA ILE A 91 -16.37 6.13 -112.17
C ILE A 91 -15.69 6.81 -113.37
N LYS A 92 -15.01 6.01 -114.19
CA LYS A 92 -14.50 6.45 -115.49
C LYS A 92 -15.71 6.77 -116.38
N LYS A 93 -16.07 8.05 -116.47
CA LYS A 93 -16.78 8.59 -117.63
C LYS A 93 -15.90 8.35 -118.86
N LYS A 94 -16.22 7.35 -119.68
CA LYS A 94 -15.73 7.23 -121.06
C LYS A 94 -16.81 7.76 -122.01
N ARG A 95 -16.70 9.04 -122.34
CA ARG A 95 -16.94 9.62 -123.67
C ARG A 95 -15.60 10.30 -123.98
N SER A 96 -14.93 10.13 -125.09
CA SER A 96 -15.29 9.84 -126.48
C SER A 96 -13.99 9.44 -127.18
N GLU A 97 -14.04 8.65 -128.24
CA GLU A 97 -13.27 8.93 -129.47
C GLU A 97 -13.67 7.90 -130.53
N THR A 98 -14.21 8.46 -131.60
CA THR A 98 -14.47 7.90 -132.90
C THR A 98 -13.21 7.30 -133.51
N ASP A 99 -13.24 6.01 -133.83
CA ASP A 99 -12.38 5.41 -134.83
C ASP A 99 -13.26 4.71 -135.88
N GLU A 100 -13.52 5.43 -136.96
CA GLU A 100 -13.98 4.88 -138.23
C GLU A 100 -12.90 3.94 -138.78
N LYS A 101 -13.14 2.63 -138.69
CA LYS A 101 -12.45 1.65 -139.54
C LYS A 101 -13.45 0.96 -140.44
N ASN A 102 -13.46 1.49 -141.66
CA ASN A 102 -14.06 0.95 -142.87
C ASN A 102 -13.80 -0.56 -143.01
N ASN A 103 -14.87 -1.35 -143.04
CA ASN A 103 -14.85 -2.69 -143.60
C ASN A 103 -15.80 -2.73 -144.80
N TYR A 104 -15.27 -2.41 -145.98
CA TYR A 104 -15.97 -2.58 -147.25
C TYR A 104 -15.99 -4.07 -147.61
N ASN A 105 -16.96 -4.81 -147.09
CA ASN A 105 -17.42 -6.01 -147.77
C ASN A 105 -18.25 -5.57 -148.98
N LYS A 106 -17.68 -5.78 -150.17
CA LYS A 106 -18.31 -5.63 -151.48
C LYS A 106 -19.64 -6.39 -151.51
N LEU A 107 -20.74 -5.68 -151.28
CA LEU A 107 -22.05 -6.07 -151.79
C LEU A 107 -22.18 -5.48 -153.20
N ILE A 108 -22.04 -6.37 -154.17
CA ILE A 108 -22.32 -6.14 -155.58
C ILE A 108 -23.79 -5.71 -155.68
N ILE A 109 -24.03 -4.43 -155.98
CA ILE A 109 -25.36 -3.88 -156.22
C ILE A 109 -25.77 -4.28 -157.64
N PRO A 110 -26.83 -5.09 -157.84
CA PRO A 110 -27.45 -5.18 -159.15
C PRO A 110 -28.14 -3.84 -159.42
N LYS A 111 -27.87 -3.26 -160.59
CA LYS A 111 -28.66 -2.13 -161.11
C LYS A 111 -30.10 -2.59 -161.32
N SER A 112 -30.95 -2.37 -160.32
CA SER A 112 -32.40 -2.29 -160.49
C SER A 112 -32.94 -1.10 -159.72
N ASN A 113 -33.28 -0.05 -160.47
CA ASN A 113 -34.13 1.04 -160.01
C ASN A 113 -35.51 0.47 -159.66
N GLN A 114 -35.71 0.06 -158.42
CA GLN A 114 -37.02 -0.16 -157.80
C GLN A 114 -36.77 -0.30 -156.29
N ASN A 115 -37.40 0.57 -155.49
CA ASN A 115 -37.35 0.68 -154.01
C ASN A 115 -36.70 1.93 -153.39
N MET A 116 -36.54 3.04 -154.15
CA MET A 116 -36.37 4.36 -153.54
C MET A 116 -37.58 4.82 -152.70
N LYS A 117 -38.72 4.11 -152.77
CA LYS A 117 -39.91 4.38 -151.94
C LYS A 117 -39.69 4.05 -150.45
N TYR A 118 -38.76 3.15 -150.12
CA TYR A 118 -38.55 2.62 -148.77
C TYR A 118 -37.36 3.25 -148.01
N VAL A 119 -36.46 3.99 -148.69
CA VAL A 119 -35.31 4.67 -148.04
C VAL A 119 -35.76 5.70 -146.99
N PRO A 120 -36.79 6.54 -147.25
CA PRO A 120 -37.33 7.43 -146.24
C PRO A 120 -37.94 6.68 -145.06
N GLU A 121 -38.58 5.53 -145.30
CA GLU A 121 -39.18 4.69 -144.25
C GLU A 121 -38.12 4.02 -143.37
N LEU A 122 -36.99 3.62 -143.95
CA LEU A 122 -35.85 3.06 -143.23
C LEU A 122 -35.15 4.11 -142.35
N LEU A 123 -34.94 5.32 -142.87
CA LEU A 123 -34.43 6.46 -142.11
C LEU A 123 -35.37 6.80 -140.94
N ARG A 124 -36.68 6.81 -141.20
CA ARG A 124 -37.70 7.03 -140.16
C ARG A 124 -37.66 5.94 -139.08
N ALA A 125 -37.48 4.68 -139.45
CA ALA A 125 -37.37 3.57 -138.50
C ALA A 125 -36.09 3.67 -137.64
N ILE A 126 -34.96 4.08 -138.23
CA ILE A 126 -33.70 4.32 -137.50
C ILE A 126 -33.87 5.48 -136.50
N ASP A 127 -34.53 6.56 -136.90
CA ASP A 127 -34.80 7.70 -136.03
C ASP A 127 -35.75 7.32 -134.89
N ILE A 128 -36.79 6.53 -135.16
CA ILE A 128 -37.68 5.98 -134.12
C ILE A 128 -36.88 5.11 -133.14
N TYR A 129 -35.97 4.26 -133.62
CA TYR A 129 -35.18 3.39 -132.75
C TYR A 129 -34.18 4.17 -131.89
N LYS A 130 -33.50 5.18 -132.46
CA LYS A 130 -32.62 6.10 -131.70
C LYS A 130 -33.41 6.88 -130.65
N ASN A 131 -34.58 7.38 -130.99
CA ASN A 131 -35.46 8.08 -130.05
C ASN A 131 -35.93 7.14 -128.93
N LYS A 132 -36.37 5.93 -129.27
CA LYS A 132 -36.76 4.92 -128.27
C LYS A 132 -35.61 4.53 -127.36
N HIS A 133 -34.40 4.34 -127.89
CA HIS A 133 -33.22 3.99 -127.10
C HIS A 133 -32.79 5.16 -126.17
N THR A 134 -32.85 6.40 -126.65
CA THR A 134 -32.53 7.58 -125.81
C THR A 134 -33.58 7.81 -124.74
N GLU A 135 -34.85 7.56 -125.03
CA GLU A 135 -35.96 7.61 -124.08
C GLU A 135 -35.85 6.49 -123.02
N GLU A 136 -35.52 5.25 -123.43
CA GLU A 136 -35.22 4.15 -122.51
C GLU A 136 -34.01 4.44 -121.62
N GLN A 137 -32.94 5.05 -122.14
CA GLN A 137 -31.80 5.48 -121.32
C GLN A 137 -32.17 6.58 -120.31
N LYS A 138 -33.00 7.55 -120.70
CA LYS A 138 -33.51 8.58 -119.77
C LYS A 138 -34.34 7.94 -118.66
N ASN A 139 -35.27 7.05 -119.02
CA ASN A 139 -36.08 6.33 -118.05
C ASN A 139 -35.23 5.47 -117.08
N ARG A 140 -34.12 4.88 -117.56
CA ARG A 140 -33.15 4.15 -116.71
C ARG A 140 -32.41 5.08 -115.76
N MET A 141 -31.92 6.23 -116.22
CA MET A 141 -31.28 7.21 -115.34
C MET A 141 -32.26 7.75 -114.28
N ASP A 142 -33.50 8.07 -114.67
CA ASP A 142 -34.50 8.57 -113.74
C ASP A 142 -34.87 7.53 -112.67
N THR A 143 -34.88 6.25 -113.02
CA THR A 143 -35.10 5.17 -112.05
C THR A 143 -33.89 4.93 -111.15
N GLU A 144 -32.67 4.98 -111.69
CA GLU A 144 -31.43 4.91 -110.93
C GLU A 144 -31.31 6.06 -109.92
N GLU A 145 -31.65 7.29 -110.32
CA GLU A 145 -31.67 8.46 -109.44
C GLU A 145 -32.70 8.33 -108.31
N LYS A 146 -33.89 7.78 -108.60
CA LYS A 146 -34.90 7.47 -107.57
C LYS A 146 -34.39 6.44 -106.56
N TYR A 147 -33.72 5.38 -107.01
CA TYR A 147 -33.12 4.38 -106.10
C TYR A 147 -31.96 4.96 -105.30
N GLU A 148 -31.09 5.76 -105.90
CA GLU A 148 -30.02 6.45 -105.17
C GLU A 148 -30.59 7.35 -104.08
N GLN A 149 -31.64 8.13 -104.39
CA GLN A 149 -32.27 9.02 -103.43
C GLN A 149 -32.92 8.24 -102.28
N MET A 150 -33.57 7.11 -102.58
CA MET A 150 -34.11 6.21 -101.56
C MET A 150 -33.01 5.66 -100.64
N VAL A 151 -31.87 5.23 -101.19
CA VAL A 151 -30.72 4.73 -100.41
C VAL A 151 -30.11 5.84 -99.55
N ARG A 152 -29.98 7.06 -100.07
CA ARG A 152 -29.51 8.23 -99.28
C ARG A 152 -30.45 8.53 -98.11
N ASN A 153 -31.76 8.46 -98.34
CA ASN A 153 -32.76 8.67 -97.29
C ASN A 153 -32.70 7.57 -96.22
N LEU A 154 -32.58 6.30 -96.62
CA LEU A 154 -32.40 5.18 -95.68
C LEU A 154 -31.13 5.33 -94.84
N LYS A 155 -30.01 5.70 -95.46
CA LYS A 155 -28.75 5.96 -94.74
C LYS A 155 -28.89 7.09 -93.73
N LYS A 156 -29.54 8.21 -94.11
CA LYS A 156 -29.80 9.32 -93.19
C LYS A 156 -30.65 8.88 -91.99
N LYS A 157 -31.71 8.11 -92.25
CA LYS A 157 -32.59 7.56 -91.20
C LYS A 157 -31.83 6.63 -90.25
N HIS A 158 -31.02 5.73 -90.79
CA HIS A 158 -30.20 4.81 -89.98
C HIS A 158 -29.19 5.59 -89.12
N ILE A 159 -28.56 6.63 -89.67
CA ILE A 159 -27.63 7.48 -88.91
C ILE A 159 -28.37 8.22 -87.77
N SER A 160 -29.58 8.72 -88.01
CA SER A 160 -30.37 9.34 -86.93
C SER A 160 -30.75 8.33 -85.84
N GLU A 161 -31.18 7.13 -86.22
CA GLU A 161 -31.52 6.06 -85.26
C GLU A 161 -30.31 5.64 -84.41
N ILE A 162 -29.12 5.49 -85.02
CA ILE A 162 -27.87 5.23 -84.29
C ILE A 162 -27.56 6.36 -83.30
N ASN A 163 -27.72 7.62 -83.71
CA ASN A 163 -27.44 8.76 -82.85
C ASN A 163 -28.42 8.84 -81.67
N GLU A 164 -29.69 8.50 -81.90
CA GLU A 164 -30.71 8.44 -80.85
C GLU A 164 -30.39 7.35 -79.83
N ILE A 165 -30.07 6.13 -80.30
CA ILE A 165 -29.63 5.02 -79.43
C ILE A 165 -28.38 5.42 -78.63
N LYS A 166 -27.39 6.04 -79.28
CA LYS A 166 -26.16 6.50 -78.62
C LYS A 166 -26.46 7.52 -77.52
N ASN A 167 -27.34 8.48 -77.77
CA ASN A 167 -27.70 9.50 -76.79
C ASN A 167 -28.43 8.90 -75.58
N ASN A 168 -29.38 7.98 -75.82
CA ASN A 168 -30.09 7.28 -74.75
C ASN A 168 -29.13 6.47 -73.85
N ILE A 169 -28.18 5.74 -74.47
CA ILE A 169 -27.15 5.01 -73.71
C ILE A 169 -26.29 5.99 -72.89
N LEU A 170 -25.95 7.16 -73.45
CA LEU A 170 -25.16 8.16 -72.75
C LEU A 170 -25.91 8.74 -71.53
N GLU A 171 -27.21 8.99 -71.68
CA GLU A 171 -28.08 9.42 -70.58
C GLU A 171 -28.18 8.37 -69.47
N ASP A 172 -28.38 7.09 -69.82
CA ASP A 172 -28.42 5.99 -68.86
C ASP A 172 -27.11 5.84 -68.09
N VAL A 173 -25.97 5.94 -68.78
CA VAL A 173 -24.64 5.93 -68.16
C VAL A 173 -24.46 7.13 -67.23
N ASN A 174 -24.88 8.32 -67.65
CA ASN A 174 -24.81 9.53 -66.82
C ASN A 174 -25.68 9.40 -65.55
N LEU A 175 -26.90 8.86 -65.68
CA LEU A 175 -27.78 8.58 -64.55
C LEU A 175 -27.13 7.58 -63.59
N LEU A 176 -26.50 6.52 -64.12
CA LEU A 176 -25.81 5.52 -63.31
C LEU A 176 -24.62 6.14 -62.56
N ILE A 177 -23.81 6.96 -63.23
CA ILE A 177 -22.70 7.71 -62.62
C ILE A 177 -23.22 8.61 -61.49
N GLN A 178 -24.32 9.32 -61.69
CA GLN A 178 -24.93 10.17 -60.65
C GLN A 178 -25.43 9.35 -59.45
N LYS A 179 -26.05 8.19 -59.68
CA LYS A 179 -26.48 7.27 -58.61
C LYS A 179 -25.29 6.79 -57.78
N TYR A 180 -24.21 6.34 -58.41
CA TYR A 180 -23.01 5.89 -57.70
C TYR A 180 -22.30 7.02 -56.94
N ARG A 181 -22.21 8.22 -57.52
CA ARG A 181 -21.67 9.41 -56.82
C ARG A 181 -22.50 9.74 -55.57
N THR A 182 -23.83 9.71 -55.69
CA THR A 182 -24.74 9.96 -54.57
C THR A 182 -24.59 8.93 -53.46
N ILE A 183 -24.52 7.64 -53.81
CA ILE A 183 -24.29 6.55 -52.84
C ILE A 183 -22.93 6.73 -52.15
N SER A 184 -21.88 7.04 -52.90
CA SER A 184 -20.53 7.25 -52.35
C SER A 184 -20.48 8.42 -51.37
N LEU A 185 -21.14 9.54 -51.70
CA LEU A 185 -21.25 10.70 -50.81
C LEU A 185 -22.02 10.36 -49.53
N LYS A 186 -23.12 9.61 -49.63
CA LYS A 186 -23.87 9.14 -48.44
C LYS A 186 -23.00 8.25 -47.54
N LEU A 187 -22.24 7.32 -48.12
CA LEU A 187 -21.32 6.45 -47.39
C LEU A 187 -20.20 7.25 -46.70
N LEU A 188 -19.63 8.24 -47.37
CA LEU A 188 -18.61 9.11 -46.80
C LEU A 188 -19.17 9.89 -45.59
N ASN A 189 -20.36 10.47 -45.72
CA ASN A 189 -21.00 11.19 -44.62
C ASN A 189 -21.32 10.30 -43.41
N ILE A 190 -21.79 9.06 -43.65
CA ILE A 190 -22.02 8.09 -42.57
C ILE A 190 -20.71 7.74 -41.87
N THR A 191 -19.63 7.54 -42.62
CA THR A 191 -18.31 7.21 -42.08
C THR A 191 -17.76 8.35 -41.23
N ASN A 192 -17.81 9.58 -41.74
CA ASN A 192 -17.38 10.77 -41.01
C ASN A 192 -18.19 10.97 -39.72
N LYS A 193 -19.51 10.76 -39.76
CA LYS A 193 -20.37 10.84 -38.57
C LYS A 193 -19.98 9.82 -37.50
N LYS A 194 -19.76 8.55 -37.90
CA LYS A 194 -19.31 7.49 -36.98
C LYS A 194 -17.94 7.80 -36.38
N GLU A 195 -17.02 8.37 -37.15
CA GLU A 195 -15.71 8.75 -36.64
C GLU A 195 -15.80 9.88 -35.59
N LEU A 196 -16.68 10.85 -35.81
CA LEU A 196 -16.98 11.93 -34.87
C LEU A 196 -17.60 11.40 -33.57
N GLU A 197 -18.54 10.45 -33.67
CA GLU A 197 -19.12 9.76 -32.52
C GLU A 197 -18.06 8.97 -31.74
N LYS A 198 -17.15 8.26 -32.44
CA LYS A 198 -16.03 7.54 -31.82
C LYS A 198 -15.10 8.49 -31.05
N LYS A 199 -14.78 9.65 -31.62
CA LYS A 199 -13.99 10.70 -30.95
C LYS A 199 -14.68 11.19 -29.67
N LYS A 200 -15.99 11.48 -29.73
CA LYS A 200 -16.78 11.89 -28.55
C LYS A 200 -16.81 10.82 -27.46
N ILE A 201 -17.04 9.55 -27.82
CA ILE A 201 -17.02 8.44 -26.85
C ILE A 201 -15.65 8.35 -26.19
N THR A 202 -14.58 8.43 -26.99
CA THR A 202 -13.21 8.39 -26.46
C THR A 202 -12.94 9.55 -25.50
N GLU A 203 -13.36 10.77 -25.84
CA GLU A 203 -13.22 11.95 -24.99
C GLU A 203 -13.99 11.84 -23.67
N ILE A 204 -15.21 11.31 -23.71
CA ILE A 204 -16.00 11.02 -22.49
C ILE A 204 -15.29 9.98 -21.63
N CYS A 205 -14.77 8.90 -22.22
CA CYS A 205 -14.03 7.88 -21.47
C CYS A 205 -12.76 8.46 -20.82
N VAL A 206 -11.96 9.23 -21.56
CA VAL A 206 -10.75 9.87 -21.03
C VAL A 206 -11.09 10.83 -19.89
N SER A 207 -12.16 11.62 -20.05
CA SER A 207 -12.61 12.56 -19.02
C SER A 207 -13.10 11.84 -17.77
N ALA A 208 -13.85 10.74 -17.92
CA ALA A 208 -14.32 9.91 -16.81
C ALA A 208 -13.16 9.24 -16.08
N CYS A 209 -12.15 8.72 -16.80
CA CYS A 209 -10.94 8.17 -16.21
C CYS A 209 -10.18 9.23 -15.40
N LYS A 210 -10.03 10.44 -15.95
CA LYS A 210 -9.34 11.53 -15.25
C LYS A 210 -10.08 11.96 -13.98
N GLN A 211 -11.41 12.12 -14.04
CA GLN A 211 -12.22 12.41 -12.86
C GLN A 211 -12.09 11.32 -11.80
N PHE A 212 -12.12 10.05 -12.20
CA PHE A 212 -11.92 8.93 -11.27
C PHE A 212 -10.53 8.96 -10.63
N GLU A 213 -9.48 9.23 -11.40
CA GLU A 213 -8.12 9.37 -10.85
C GLU A 213 -8.01 10.50 -9.84
N ASP A 214 -8.63 11.65 -10.12
CA ASP A 214 -8.63 12.82 -9.23
C ASP A 214 -9.43 12.51 -7.94
N ASP A 215 -10.61 11.90 -8.05
CA ASP A 215 -11.42 11.45 -6.91
C ASP A 215 -10.66 10.45 -6.01
N VAL A 216 -9.94 9.50 -6.62
CA VAL A 216 -9.11 8.53 -5.89
C VAL A 216 -7.96 9.22 -5.16
N LYS A 217 -7.28 10.17 -5.81
CA LYS A 217 -6.20 10.95 -5.19
C LYS A 217 -6.71 11.78 -4.03
N ASP A 218 -7.83 12.47 -4.19
CA ASP A 218 -8.43 13.29 -3.14
C ASP A 218 -8.88 12.44 -1.96
N LYS A 219 -9.52 11.30 -2.22
CA LYS A 219 -9.92 10.36 -1.16
C LYS A 219 -8.71 9.78 -0.42
N ALA A 220 -7.65 9.43 -1.14
CA ALA A 220 -6.40 8.96 -0.53
C ALA A 220 -5.75 10.05 0.33
N LYS A 221 -5.75 11.30 -0.13
CA LYS A 221 -5.24 12.46 0.60
C LYS A 221 -6.02 12.70 1.89
N ILE A 222 -7.35 12.70 1.83
CA ILE A 222 -8.22 12.84 3.01
C ILE A 222 -7.95 11.71 4.00
N SER A 223 -7.93 10.46 3.54
CA SER A 223 -7.68 9.29 4.39
C SER A 223 -6.30 9.34 5.07
N MET A 224 -5.26 9.79 4.35
CA MET A 224 -3.92 9.97 4.94
C MET A 224 -3.89 11.07 5.99
N GLU A 225 -4.59 12.19 5.79
CA GLU A 225 -4.62 13.28 6.76
C GLU A 225 -5.41 12.90 8.03
N GLU A 226 -6.50 12.15 7.88
CA GLU A 226 -7.24 11.54 8.99
C GLU A 226 -6.35 10.59 9.81
N TYR A 227 -5.63 9.70 9.13
CA TYR A 227 -4.71 8.77 9.77
C TYR A 227 -3.57 9.49 10.51
N LYS A 228 -2.98 10.51 9.87
CA LYS A 228 -1.96 11.36 10.48
C LYS A 228 -2.48 12.09 11.71
N SER A 229 -3.71 12.61 11.66
CA SER A 229 -4.38 13.24 12.80
C SER A 229 -4.60 12.27 13.95
N HIS A 230 -5.04 11.03 13.65
CA HIS A 230 -5.21 9.97 14.65
C HIS A 230 -3.87 9.58 15.31
N ILE A 231 -2.81 9.41 14.51
CA ILE A 231 -1.45 9.17 15.03
C ILE A 231 -1.03 10.32 15.93
N MET A 232 -1.18 11.57 15.50
CA MET A 232 -0.78 12.74 16.28
C MET A 232 -1.50 12.78 17.63
N TYR A 233 -2.80 12.50 17.66
CA TYR A 233 -3.58 12.39 18.90
C TYR A 233 -3.02 11.30 19.82
N SER A 234 -2.74 10.10 19.28
CA SER A 234 -2.17 9.00 20.06
C SER A 234 -0.78 9.33 20.59
N VAL A 235 0.07 9.96 19.78
CA VAL A 235 1.41 10.41 20.20
C VAL A 235 1.31 11.44 21.33
N ASN A 236 0.39 12.40 21.24
CA ASN A 236 0.20 13.40 22.29
C ASN A 236 -0.28 12.75 23.59
N LYS A 237 -1.22 11.80 23.51
CA LYS A 237 -1.68 11.03 24.68
C LYS A 237 -0.54 10.24 25.33
N ILE A 238 0.29 9.56 24.53
CA ILE A 238 1.47 8.84 25.03
C ILE A 238 2.46 9.80 25.69
N LYS A 239 2.67 11.00 25.14
CA LYS A 239 3.55 12.02 25.75
C LYS A 239 3.01 12.48 27.11
N GLU A 240 1.70 12.71 27.23
CA GLU A 240 1.06 13.07 28.50
C GLU A 240 1.18 11.94 29.54
N GLU A 241 0.91 10.70 29.14
CA GLU A 241 1.06 9.52 30.01
C GLU A 241 2.52 9.35 30.46
N LYS A 242 3.49 9.50 29.55
CA LYS A 242 4.92 9.49 29.87
C LYS A 242 5.28 10.56 30.90
N HIS A 243 4.83 11.80 30.71
CA HIS A 243 5.09 12.89 31.65
C HIS A 243 4.49 12.61 33.04
N ASN A 244 3.28 12.05 33.08
CA ASN A 244 2.63 11.67 34.33
C ASN A 244 3.37 10.54 35.05
N LEU A 245 3.84 9.53 34.31
CA LEU A 245 4.66 8.45 34.86
C LEU A 245 6.01 8.96 35.38
N GLU A 246 6.69 9.85 34.64
CA GLU A 246 7.94 10.49 35.08
C GLU A 246 7.75 11.32 36.35
N LYS A 247 6.62 12.03 36.50
CA LYS A 247 6.27 12.72 37.75
C LYS A 247 6.08 11.72 38.90
N LYS A 248 5.35 10.62 38.66
CA LYS A 248 5.10 9.59 39.68
C LYS A 248 6.39 8.89 40.11
N MET A 249 7.28 8.57 39.17
CA MET A 249 8.60 8.00 39.48
C MET A 249 9.44 8.93 40.34
N ARG A 250 9.53 10.22 39.98
CA ARG A 250 10.27 11.21 40.79
C ARG A 250 9.70 11.34 42.20
N TYR A 251 8.37 11.32 42.34
CA TYR A 251 7.74 11.35 43.65
C TYR A 251 8.08 10.10 44.49
N MET A 252 7.96 8.90 43.91
CA MET A 252 8.31 7.65 44.60
C MET A 252 9.79 7.56 44.97
N GLN A 253 10.69 8.03 44.09
CA GLN A 253 12.13 8.11 44.40
C GLN A 253 12.39 9.02 45.60
N LYS A 254 11.73 10.18 45.66
CA LYS A 254 11.86 11.09 46.80
C LYS A 254 11.35 10.46 48.10
N GLN A 255 10.19 9.79 48.06
CA GLN A 255 9.65 9.06 49.21
C GLN A 255 10.59 7.94 49.68
N HIS A 256 11.14 7.17 48.76
CA HIS A 256 12.10 6.11 49.09
C HIS A 256 13.40 6.65 49.71
N GLU A 257 13.91 7.80 49.24
CA GLU A 257 15.08 8.45 49.83
C GLU A 257 14.79 8.93 51.26
N GLU A 258 13.60 9.51 51.48
CA GLU A 258 13.13 9.94 52.81
C GLU A 258 12.96 8.74 53.76
N GLU A 259 12.33 7.66 53.32
CA GLU A 259 12.17 6.41 54.09
C GLU A 259 13.52 5.78 54.43
N LYS A 260 14.46 5.74 53.48
CA LYS A 260 15.80 5.22 53.71
C LYS A 260 16.52 6.02 54.79
N LYS A 261 16.41 7.35 54.76
CA LYS A 261 17.00 8.22 55.78
C LYS A 261 16.39 7.97 57.15
N ILE A 262 15.06 7.88 57.24
CA ILE A 262 14.36 7.55 58.51
C ILE A 262 14.86 6.22 59.07
N LEU A 263 14.98 5.19 58.23
CA LEU A 263 15.43 3.87 58.65
C LEU A 263 16.91 3.85 59.10
N GLU A 264 17.74 4.70 58.50
CA GLU A 264 19.14 4.88 58.89
C GLU A 264 19.25 5.59 60.25
N ASP A 265 18.47 6.67 60.44
CA ASP A 265 18.37 7.41 61.72
C ASP A 265 17.83 6.49 62.84
N GLU A 266 16.85 5.62 62.55
CA GLU A 266 16.33 4.63 63.50
C GLU A 266 17.38 3.59 63.91
N LYS A 267 18.15 3.08 62.94
CA LYS A 267 19.26 2.14 63.21
C LYS A 267 20.34 2.79 64.08
N GLU A 268 20.72 4.02 63.79
CA GLU A 268 21.68 4.78 64.59
C GLU A 268 21.16 4.98 66.02
N THR A 269 19.88 5.33 66.16
CA THR A 269 19.22 5.49 67.47
C THR A 269 19.20 4.19 68.27
N ILE A 270 18.91 3.04 67.63
CA ILE A 270 18.94 1.72 68.27
C ILE A 270 20.35 1.38 68.73
N LEU A 271 21.36 1.63 67.90
CA LEU A 271 22.76 1.38 68.24
C LEU A 271 23.22 2.24 69.42
N LEU A 272 22.86 3.53 69.44
CA LEU A 272 23.13 4.44 70.56
C LEU A 272 22.46 3.95 71.85
N LYS A 273 21.19 3.53 71.79
CA LYS A 273 20.48 2.95 72.94
C LYS A 273 21.18 1.69 73.47
N HIS A 274 21.69 0.83 72.58
CA HIS A 274 22.45 -0.36 72.97
C HIS A 274 23.75 0.01 73.69
N LYS A 275 24.56 0.92 73.13
CA LYS A 275 25.80 1.41 73.75
C LYS A 275 25.56 2.01 75.13
N ILE A 276 24.54 2.85 75.28
CA ILE A 276 24.17 3.43 76.58
C ILE A 276 23.81 2.33 77.59
N LYS A 277 23.11 1.28 77.16
CA LYS A 277 22.76 0.16 78.04
C LYS A 277 24.00 -0.63 78.46
N GLU A 278 24.91 -0.90 77.55
CA GLU A 278 26.19 -1.57 77.84
C GLU A 278 27.04 -0.75 78.82
N GLU A 279 27.22 0.55 78.57
CA GLU A 279 27.96 1.45 79.47
C GLU A 279 27.32 1.50 80.87
N LYS A 280 25.99 1.56 80.96
CA LYS A 280 25.28 1.47 82.25
C LYS A 280 25.59 0.16 82.98
N THR A 281 25.51 -0.98 82.30
CA THR A 281 25.81 -2.28 82.92
C THR A 281 27.27 -2.41 83.35
N LEU A 282 28.20 -1.85 82.58
CA LEU A 282 29.61 -1.85 82.93
C LEU A 282 29.87 -0.96 84.15
N ASN A 283 29.24 0.21 84.20
CA ASN A 283 29.35 1.12 85.33
C ASN A 283 28.78 0.51 86.62
N GLU A 284 27.65 -0.20 86.54
CA GLU A 284 27.11 -0.97 87.68
C GLU A 284 28.08 -2.04 88.18
N LYS A 285 28.75 -2.77 87.28
CA LYS A 285 29.80 -3.75 87.64
C LYS A 285 31.02 -3.09 88.29
N ILE A 286 31.51 -1.98 87.74
CA ILE A 286 32.64 -1.24 88.33
C ILE A 286 32.28 -0.75 89.74
N GLN A 287 31.05 -0.28 89.95
CA GLN A 287 30.59 0.15 91.27
C GLN A 287 30.53 -1.01 92.27
N SER A 288 30.04 -2.19 91.86
CA SER A 288 29.97 -3.36 92.73
C SER A 288 31.37 -3.93 93.04
N GLU A 289 32.28 -3.95 92.07
CA GLU A 289 33.69 -4.34 92.28
C GLU A 289 34.39 -3.39 93.24
N ARG A 290 34.26 -2.07 93.04
CA ARG A 290 34.81 -1.07 93.99
C ARG A 290 34.27 -1.25 95.40
N PHE A 291 33.00 -1.61 95.55
CA PHE A 291 32.41 -1.89 96.85
C PHE A 291 33.00 -3.16 97.49
N LEU A 292 33.14 -4.22 96.70
CA LEU A 292 33.74 -5.48 97.14
C LEU A 292 35.20 -5.29 97.57
N GLU A 293 35.97 -4.56 96.78
CA GLU A 293 37.38 -4.24 97.06
C GLU A 293 37.51 -3.42 98.35
N LYS A 294 36.68 -2.39 98.53
CA LYS A 294 36.59 -1.65 99.80
C LYS A 294 36.28 -2.56 100.98
N ARG A 295 35.32 -3.47 100.83
CA ARG A 295 34.95 -4.43 101.89
C ARG A 295 36.11 -5.37 102.23
N ASN A 296 36.82 -5.86 101.22
CA ASN A 296 37.97 -6.75 101.41
C ASN A 296 39.11 -6.04 102.14
N ILE A 297 39.41 -4.78 101.78
CA ILE A 297 40.42 -3.96 102.48
C ILE A 297 40.04 -3.78 103.96
N ILE A 298 38.76 -3.49 104.23
CA ILE A 298 38.25 -3.34 105.60
C ILE A 298 38.40 -4.64 106.38
N ASN A 299 38.01 -5.78 105.80
CA ASN A 299 38.13 -7.08 106.46
C ASN A 299 39.60 -7.47 106.73
N ASP A 300 40.52 -7.19 105.79
CA ASP A 300 41.95 -7.42 105.97
C ASP A 300 42.53 -6.55 107.10
N LEU A 301 42.09 -5.29 107.20
CA LEU A 301 42.43 -4.40 108.31
C LEU A 301 41.93 -4.94 109.65
N TYR A 302 40.66 -5.36 109.74
CA TYR A 302 40.11 -5.95 110.96
C TYR A 302 40.89 -7.20 111.39
N SER A 303 41.19 -8.11 110.46
CA SER A 303 41.97 -9.32 110.76
C SER A 303 43.38 -9.00 111.26
N LYS A 304 44.07 -8.00 110.67
CA LYS A 304 45.38 -7.55 111.15
C LYS A 304 45.31 -6.95 112.55
N VAL A 305 44.28 -6.15 112.83
CA VAL A 305 44.05 -5.56 114.16
C VAL A 305 43.80 -6.65 115.19
N ASP A 306 42.96 -7.66 114.88
CA ASP A 306 42.69 -8.78 115.78
C ASP A 306 43.97 -9.57 116.12
N VAL A 307 44.82 -9.84 115.12
CA VAL A 307 46.12 -10.50 115.35
C VAL A 307 47.03 -9.66 116.25
N GLN A 308 47.06 -8.34 116.06
CA GLN A 308 47.83 -7.45 116.94
C GLN A 308 47.28 -7.46 118.36
N ILE A 309 45.96 -7.37 118.55
CA ILE A 309 45.31 -7.44 119.87
C ILE A 309 45.72 -8.74 120.56
N LYS A 310 45.61 -9.87 119.88
CA LYS A 310 45.99 -11.17 120.44
C LYS A 310 47.46 -11.25 120.85
N ASN A 311 48.37 -10.73 120.02
CA ASN A 311 49.80 -10.65 120.35
C ASN A 311 50.06 -9.76 121.59
N TYR A 312 49.33 -8.64 121.74
CA TYR A 312 49.44 -7.80 122.92
C TYR A 312 48.91 -8.53 124.18
N GLU A 313 47.77 -9.21 124.09
CA GLU A 313 47.21 -10.00 125.19
C GLU A 313 48.20 -11.09 125.65
N GLU A 314 48.80 -11.84 124.72
CA GLU A 314 49.80 -12.87 125.01
C GLU A 314 51.08 -12.28 125.64
N ASN A 315 51.56 -11.14 125.15
CA ASN A 315 52.72 -10.45 125.71
C ASN A 315 52.46 -9.92 127.12
N ILE A 316 51.28 -9.38 127.40
CA ILE A 316 50.88 -8.96 128.75
C ILE A 316 50.95 -10.16 129.70
N ILE A 317 50.33 -11.29 129.32
CA ILE A 317 50.37 -12.50 130.14
C ILE A 317 51.81 -12.95 130.40
N ARG A 318 52.67 -12.96 129.35
CA ARG A 318 54.09 -13.33 129.49
C ARG A 318 54.84 -12.40 130.46
N VAL A 319 54.68 -11.08 130.35
CA VAL A 319 55.35 -10.12 131.24
C VAL A 319 54.92 -10.31 132.69
N PHE A 320 53.62 -10.50 132.93
CA PHE A 320 53.13 -10.75 134.29
C PHE A 320 53.60 -12.11 134.85
N LEU A 321 53.69 -13.16 134.01
CA LEU A 321 54.31 -14.43 134.41
C LEU A 321 55.78 -14.25 134.80
N ASP A 322 56.56 -13.50 134.01
CA ASP A 322 57.97 -13.24 134.31
C ASP A 322 58.14 -12.46 135.63
N ILE A 323 57.26 -11.50 135.92
CA ILE A 323 57.24 -10.77 137.19
C ILE A 323 56.90 -11.69 138.36
N LEU A 324 55.86 -12.52 138.23
CA LEU A 324 55.45 -13.46 139.29
C LEU A 324 56.53 -14.49 139.59
N THR A 325 57.20 -15.00 138.54
CA THR A 325 58.31 -15.95 138.67
C THR A 325 59.51 -15.32 139.39
N LYS A 326 59.83 -14.04 139.13
CA LYS A 326 60.90 -13.31 139.85
C LYS A 326 60.63 -13.13 141.34
N HIS A 327 59.37 -13.13 141.76
CA HIS A 327 58.96 -12.94 143.15
C HIS A 327 58.61 -14.25 143.89
N ASP A 328 58.97 -15.41 143.31
CA ASP A 328 58.75 -16.75 143.86
C ASP A 328 57.26 -17.08 144.14
N ILE A 329 56.34 -16.45 143.38
CA ILE A 329 54.90 -16.71 143.45
C ILE A 329 54.54 -17.76 142.40
N LYS A 330 54.15 -18.97 142.84
CA LYS A 330 53.63 -20.01 141.92
C LYS A 330 52.20 -19.68 141.50
N MET A 331 52.03 -19.27 140.24
CA MET A 331 50.72 -19.05 139.61
C MET A 331 50.76 -19.55 138.16
N ASP A 332 49.72 -20.26 137.71
CA ASP A 332 49.65 -20.81 136.35
C ASP A 332 49.21 -19.75 135.32
N ALA A 333 49.65 -19.90 134.07
CA ALA A 333 49.34 -18.99 132.96
C ALA A 333 47.83 -18.83 132.72
N LYS A 334 47.05 -19.90 132.88
CA LYS A 334 45.59 -19.86 132.73
C LYS A 334 44.89 -19.13 133.87
N GLU A 335 45.37 -19.30 135.11
CA GLU A 335 44.85 -18.56 136.27
C GLU A 335 45.14 -17.07 136.13
N LEU A 336 46.37 -16.69 135.77
CA LEU A 336 46.74 -15.31 135.51
C LEU A 336 45.91 -14.68 134.40
N SER A 337 45.74 -15.40 133.29
CA SER A 337 44.90 -15.00 132.16
C SER A 337 43.45 -14.72 132.60
N SER A 338 42.88 -15.57 133.46
CA SER A 338 41.52 -15.37 134.02
C SER A 338 41.45 -14.19 134.98
N TYR A 339 42.49 -13.96 135.80
CA TYR A 339 42.56 -12.81 136.71
C TYR A 339 42.69 -11.49 135.94
N ILE A 340 43.56 -11.43 134.94
CA ILE A 340 43.71 -10.25 134.06
C ILE A 340 42.41 -10.01 133.29
N LYS A 341 41.79 -11.06 132.76
CA LYS A 341 40.49 -10.94 132.07
C LYS A 341 39.38 -10.41 132.99
N ASN A 342 39.27 -10.91 134.22
CA ASN A 342 38.30 -10.39 135.19
C ASN A 342 38.63 -8.96 135.64
N ALA A 343 39.91 -8.64 135.84
CA ALA A 343 40.35 -7.29 136.20
C ALA A 343 40.05 -6.29 135.08
N MET A 344 40.38 -6.60 133.83
CA MET A 344 40.06 -5.77 132.67
C MET A 344 38.55 -5.67 132.44
N TYR A 345 37.80 -6.77 132.56
CA TYR A 345 36.35 -6.73 132.42
C TYR A 345 35.68 -5.85 133.48
N ASN A 346 36.18 -5.87 134.72
CA ASN A 346 35.69 -4.98 135.78
C ASN A 346 36.13 -3.52 135.58
N TYR A 347 37.34 -3.27 135.07
CA TYR A 347 37.84 -1.91 134.81
C TYR A 347 37.12 -1.23 133.64
N TYR A 348 36.87 -1.98 132.55
CA TYR A 348 36.19 -1.47 131.35
C TYR A 348 34.66 -1.62 131.38
N LYS A 349 34.09 -2.26 132.42
CA LYS A 349 32.64 -2.36 132.60
C LYS A 349 31.98 -0.99 132.72
N ASP A 350 32.68 -0.04 133.34
CA ASP A 350 32.17 1.31 133.59
C ASP A 350 32.39 2.25 132.38
N GLU A 351 33.33 1.96 131.48
CA GLU A 351 33.55 2.74 130.24
C GLU A 351 32.59 2.39 129.09
N GLN A 352 31.92 1.22 129.12
CA GLN A 352 30.96 0.84 128.07
C GLN A 352 29.56 1.43 128.25
N ILE A 353 29.23 1.96 129.44
CA ILE A 353 27.92 2.57 129.69
C ILE A 353 27.78 3.93 128.98
N ASP A 354 28.89 4.64 128.73
CA ASP A 354 28.88 6.02 128.24
C ASP A 354 28.79 6.17 126.70
N LYS A 355 28.92 5.08 125.93
CA LYS A 355 28.82 5.11 124.45
C LYS A 355 27.41 4.83 123.89
N SER A 356 26.45 4.46 124.74
CA SER A 356 25.08 4.09 124.33
C SER A 356 24.16 5.28 124.02
N ARG A 357 24.60 6.52 124.29
CA ARG A 357 23.76 7.73 124.17
C ARG A 357 23.83 8.48 122.84
N GLN A 358 24.60 8.06 121.83
CA GLN A 358 24.78 8.89 120.62
C GLN A 358 24.53 8.31 119.23
N ASN A 359 24.28 7.01 119.04
CA ASN A 359 24.02 6.51 117.68
C ASN A 359 22.70 5.73 117.59
N GLY A 360 21.71 6.39 117.01
CA GLY A 360 20.45 5.76 116.63
C GLY A 360 20.67 4.66 115.60
N GLY A 361 20.18 3.46 115.94
CA GLY A 361 19.65 2.52 114.97
C GLY A 361 20.65 1.84 114.05
N LYS A 362 21.62 1.10 114.59
CA LYS A 362 22.06 -0.18 114.02
C LYS A 362 22.36 -1.16 115.17
N ARG A 363 21.74 -2.34 115.09
CA ARG A 363 21.83 -3.40 116.10
C ARG A 363 23.15 -4.14 115.97
N GLU A 364 23.65 -4.54 117.14
CA GLU A 364 24.35 -5.80 117.47
C GLU A 364 25.44 -6.24 116.48
N GLU A 365 26.71 -6.03 116.84
CA GLU A 365 27.78 -7.02 116.61
C GLU A 365 29.14 -6.65 117.25
N ASP A 366 29.34 -5.43 117.77
CA ASP A 366 30.63 -5.03 118.34
C ASP A 366 30.72 -5.26 119.87
N GLN A 367 30.52 -6.50 120.33
CA GLN A 367 31.04 -6.88 121.66
C GLN A 367 32.51 -7.22 121.51
N ILE A 368 33.40 -6.34 121.98
CA ILE A 368 34.83 -6.63 122.12
C ILE A 368 34.97 -7.76 123.16
N ASN A 369 35.09 -8.99 122.66
CA ASN A 369 35.37 -10.16 123.48
C ASN A 369 36.88 -10.22 123.76
N TYR A 370 37.31 -9.67 124.89
CA TYR A 370 38.67 -9.87 125.39
C TYR A 370 38.87 -11.36 125.70
N ALA A 371 39.70 -12.02 124.90
CA ALA A 371 39.88 -13.46 124.93
C ALA A 371 41.33 -13.79 125.28
N PHE A 372 41.75 -13.36 126.48
CA PHE A 372 42.98 -13.82 127.10
C PHE A 372 42.97 -15.36 127.18
N THR A 373 43.64 -15.99 126.22
CA THR A 373 43.70 -17.44 126.04
C THR A 373 45.17 -17.82 125.92
N CYS A 374 45.70 -18.54 126.91
CA CYS A 374 47.00 -19.18 126.77
C CYS A 374 46.84 -20.46 125.94
N THR A 375 47.43 -20.45 124.74
CA THR A 375 47.79 -21.68 124.03
C THR A 375 49.18 -22.08 124.49
N ASN A 376 49.29 -23.19 125.22
CA ASN A 376 50.58 -23.81 125.51
C ASN A 376 50.95 -24.68 124.31
N ASN A 377 52.12 -24.42 123.72
CA ASN A 377 52.93 -25.46 123.12
C ASN A 377 53.89 -25.99 124.18
#